data_AF-A0A6C0AXM6-F1
#
_entry.id   AF-A0A6C0AXM6-F1
#
_cell.length_a   1.000
_cell.length_b   1.000
_cell.length_c   1.000
_cell.angle_alpha   90.00
_cell.angle_beta   90.00
_cell.angle_gamma   90.00
#
_symmetry.space_group_name_H-M   'P 1'
#
loop_
_entity.id
_entity.type
_entity.pdbx_description
1 polymer ?
#
loop_
_entity_poly.entity_id
_entity_poly.type
_entity_poly.pdbx_seq_one_letter_code
_entity_poly.pdbx_strand_id
1 'polypeptide(L)'
;MTNTRSSLQLGICEIFHPKLHGFTNNSSPNICTQYIIHYTFFLSEFWDMSYEECIQDLLEYYHSNFYYHRRDTIIYHPIIRNYNHILNNVNHYKLDIIQVIELSGNEQVACIKTIWLKLLQRKWKKIYKERMKKIKRLKNLYILQRRELTGQS
;
A
#
# COMPACT_ATOMS: atom_id res chain seq x y z
N MET A 1 17.55 -21.62 -16.24
CA MET A 1 16.63 -21.40 -15.10
C MET A 1 15.64 -20.34 -15.50
N THR A 2 14.36 -20.66 -15.42
CA THR A 2 13.25 -19.97 -16.09
C THR A 2 13.10 -18.54 -15.64
N ASN A 3 13.28 -17.61 -16.58
CA ASN A 3 12.96 -16.19 -16.44
C ASN A 3 11.43 -16.05 -16.42
N THR A 4 10.81 -16.34 -15.28
CA THR A 4 9.37 -16.14 -15.08
C THR A 4 9.12 -14.64 -15.04
N ARG A 5 8.59 -14.09 -16.14
CA ARG A 5 7.94 -12.79 -16.10
C ARG A 5 6.78 -12.90 -15.13
N SER A 6 7.01 -12.46 -13.90
CA SER A 6 5.99 -12.40 -12.87
C SER A 6 4.85 -11.47 -13.31
N SER A 7 3.65 -12.01 -13.41
CA SER A 7 2.44 -11.20 -13.57
C SER A 7 2.26 -10.31 -12.35
N LEU A 8 1.92 -9.05 -12.58
CA LEU A 8 1.49 -8.17 -11.51
C LEU A 8 0.08 -8.57 -11.07
N GLN A 9 -0.18 -8.55 -9.77
CA GLN A 9 -1.46 -8.89 -9.17
C GLN A 9 -1.90 -7.80 -8.20
N LEU A 10 -3.18 -7.82 -7.84
CA LEU A 10 -3.71 -7.06 -6.73
C LEU A 10 -3.63 -7.92 -5.47
N GLY A 11 -3.18 -7.36 -4.36
CA GLY A 11 -3.11 -8.10 -3.11
C GLY A 11 -2.99 -7.22 -1.88
N ILE A 12 -3.38 -7.80 -0.75
CA ILE A 12 -3.10 -7.29 0.59
C ILE A 12 -1.88 -8.02 1.12
N CYS A 13 -0.97 -7.27 1.72
CA CYS A 13 0.30 -7.78 2.22
C CYS A 13 0.51 -7.42 3.67
N GLU A 14 1.20 -8.30 4.38
CA GLU A 14 1.57 -8.13 5.77
C GLU A 14 3.09 -8.23 5.91
N ILE A 15 3.66 -7.53 6.89
CA ILE A 15 5.06 -7.74 7.24
C ILE A 15 5.17 -9.10 7.91
N PHE A 16 6.06 -9.96 7.41
CA PHE A 16 6.25 -11.27 8.03
C PHE A 16 6.65 -11.14 9.49
N HIS A 17 6.02 -11.87 10.41
CA HIS A 17 6.47 -11.96 11.80
C HIS A 17 6.57 -13.44 12.23
N PRO A 18 7.74 -13.93 12.70
CA PRO A 18 7.95 -15.34 13.03
C PRO A 18 6.93 -15.93 14.01
N LYS A 19 6.52 -15.14 15.01
CA LYS A 19 5.53 -15.56 16.00
C LYS A 19 4.11 -15.66 15.46
N LEU A 20 3.78 -14.91 14.42
CA LEU A 20 2.42 -14.84 13.86
C LEU A 20 2.25 -15.83 12.72
N HIS A 21 3.24 -15.91 11.83
CA HIS A 21 3.17 -16.72 10.61
C HIS A 21 3.90 -18.06 10.73
N GLY A 22 4.63 -18.28 11.83
CA GLY A 22 5.51 -19.43 12.02
C GLY A 22 6.85 -19.24 11.29
N PHE A 23 7.92 -19.75 11.89
CA PHE A 23 9.25 -19.78 11.28
C PHE A 23 9.93 -21.09 11.67
N THR A 24 10.33 -21.87 10.67
CA THR A 24 10.86 -23.23 10.84
C THR A 24 12.25 -23.37 10.23
N ASN A 25 12.90 -24.51 10.42
CA ASN A 25 14.19 -24.80 9.79
C ASN A 25 14.12 -24.85 8.26
N ASN A 26 12.93 -25.04 7.69
CA ASN A 26 12.70 -25.01 6.25
C ASN A 26 12.41 -23.61 5.73
N SER A 27 12.25 -22.62 6.62
CA SER A 27 11.90 -21.28 6.22
C SER A 27 13.08 -20.57 5.57
N SER A 28 12.77 -19.75 4.56
CA SER A 28 13.77 -18.97 3.85
C SER A 28 14.45 -17.96 4.80
N PRO A 29 15.80 -17.87 4.84
CA PRO A 29 16.52 -17.07 5.84
C PRO A 29 16.12 -15.59 5.88
N ASN A 30 15.74 -15.03 4.73
CA ASN A 30 15.43 -13.61 4.57
C ASN A 30 13.94 -13.29 4.69
N ILE A 31 13.08 -14.26 5.02
CA ILE A 31 11.62 -14.04 5.08
C ILE A 31 11.22 -12.96 6.09
N CYS A 32 11.99 -12.80 7.17
CA CYS A 32 11.78 -11.77 8.20
C CYS A 32 11.87 -10.33 7.70
N THR A 33 12.40 -10.08 6.51
CA THR A 33 12.44 -8.73 5.91
C THR A 33 11.43 -8.55 4.79
N GLN A 34 10.61 -9.56 4.51
CA GLN A 34 9.69 -9.56 3.38
C GLN A 34 8.26 -9.22 3.82
N TYR A 35 7.49 -8.78 2.84
CA TYR A 35 6.05 -8.80 2.92
C TYR A 35 5.56 -10.19 2.51
N ILE A 36 4.71 -10.81 3.32
CA ILE A 36 3.93 -11.97 2.89
C ILE A 36 2.62 -11.51 2.27
N ILE A 37 2.06 -12.38 1.44
CA ILE A 37 0.76 -12.17 0.82
C ILE A 37 -0.31 -12.70 1.77
N HIS A 38 -1.24 -11.82 2.18
CA HIS A 38 -2.41 -12.24 2.94
C HIS A 38 -3.48 -12.82 2.00
N TYR A 39 -3.80 -12.04 0.96
CA TYR A 39 -4.78 -12.42 -0.05
C TYR A 39 -4.45 -11.73 -1.38
N THR A 40 -4.74 -12.42 -2.49
CA THR A 40 -4.65 -11.88 -3.85
C THR A 40 -6.02 -11.80 -4.48
N PHE A 41 -6.29 -10.73 -5.21
CA PHE A 41 -7.61 -10.47 -5.79
C PHE A 41 -7.58 -10.59 -7.31
N PHE A 42 -8.61 -11.22 -7.87
CA PHE A 42 -8.99 -11.10 -9.26
C PHE A 42 -9.60 -9.73 -9.55
N LEU A 43 -9.67 -9.35 -10.82
CA LEU A 43 -10.27 -8.08 -11.22
C LEU A 43 -11.76 -7.99 -10.86
N SER A 44 -12.50 -9.10 -10.90
CA SER A 44 -13.91 -9.12 -10.48
C SER A 44 -14.08 -8.72 -9.01
N GLU A 45 -13.25 -9.30 -8.12
CA GLU A 45 -13.21 -9.02 -6.68
C GLU A 45 -12.70 -7.60 -6.34
N PHE A 46 -12.06 -6.94 -7.31
CA PHE A 46 -11.70 -5.54 -7.18
C PHE A 46 -12.91 -4.64 -7.45
N TRP A 47 -13.74 -4.99 -8.44
CA TRP A 47 -14.87 -4.16 -8.86
C TRP A 47 -16.08 -4.22 -7.93
N ASP A 48 -16.29 -5.36 -7.25
CA ASP A 48 -17.31 -5.52 -6.21
C ASP A 48 -16.82 -5.06 -4.82
N MET A 49 -15.58 -4.57 -4.73
CA MET A 49 -14.96 -4.03 -3.52
C MET A 49 -14.75 -5.07 -2.41
N SER A 50 -14.69 -6.37 -2.72
CA SER A 50 -14.44 -7.44 -1.72
C SER A 50 -13.15 -7.26 -0.92
N TYR A 51 -12.18 -6.52 -1.44
CA TYR A 51 -10.95 -6.21 -0.70
C TYR A 51 -11.20 -5.35 0.56
N GLU A 52 -12.29 -4.57 0.62
CA GLU A 52 -12.59 -3.73 1.79
C GLU A 52 -12.97 -4.58 3.01
N GLU A 53 -13.79 -5.62 2.81
CA GLU A 53 -14.14 -6.59 3.85
C GLU A 53 -12.89 -7.34 4.33
N CYS A 54 -12.04 -7.80 3.41
CA CYS A 54 -10.78 -8.46 3.78
C CYS A 54 -9.83 -7.55 4.60
N ILE A 55 -9.74 -6.25 4.28
CA ILE A 55 -8.97 -5.30 5.09
C ILE A 55 -9.59 -5.14 6.48
N GLN A 56 -10.92 -5.06 6.56
CA GLN A 56 -11.65 -4.91 7.82
C GLN A 56 -11.44 -6.12 8.73
N ASP A 57 -11.58 -7.33 8.21
CA ASP A 57 -11.35 -8.59 8.93
C ASP A 57 -9.93 -8.66 9.48
N LEU A 58 -8.94 -8.25 8.66
CA LEU A 58 -7.54 -8.23 9.07
C LEU A 58 -7.30 -7.22 10.21
N LEU A 59 -7.87 -6.01 10.10
CA LEU A 59 -7.81 -5.01 11.15
C LEU A 59 -8.43 -5.52 12.45
N GLU A 60 -9.61 -6.15 12.38
CA GLU A 60 -10.30 -6.72 13.54
C GLU A 60 -9.52 -7.86 14.17
N TYR A 61 -8.92 -8.74 13.37
CA TYR A 61 -8.01 -9.79 13.84
C TYR A 61 -6.85 -9.22 14.65
N TYR A 62 -6.18 -8.18 14.15
CA TYR A 62 -5.08 -7.56 14.87
C TYR A 62 -5.56 -6.79 16.11
N HIS A 63 -6.67 -6.05 16.01
CA HIS A 63 -7.26 -5.31 17.12
C HIS A 63 -7.66 -6.24 18.29
N SER A 64 -8.38 -7.32 18.00
CA SER A 64 -8.85 -8.28 19.00
C SER A 64 -7.70 -9.03 19.67
N ASN A 65 -6.80 -9.63 18.88
CA ASN A 65 -5.76 -10.51 19.41
C ASN A 65 -4.61 -9.77 20.11
N PHE A 66 -4.35 -8.50 19.78
CA PHE A 66 -3.18 -7.79 20.27
C PHE A 66 -3.47 -6.54 21.09
N TYR A 67 -4.61 -5.87 20.90
CA TYR A 67 -4.90 -4.62 21.61
C TYR A 67 -5.89 -4.78 22.75
N TYR A 68 -6.95 -5.59 22.60
CA TYR A 68 -7.98 -5.71 23.63
C TYR A 68 -7.69 -6.79 24.69
N HIS A 69 -7.12 -7.94 24.30
CA HIS A 69 -6.87 -9.04 25.23
C HIS A 69 -5.48 -9.06 25.87
N ARG A 70 -4.54 -8.22 25.40
CA ARG A 70 -3.16 -8.16 25.94
C ARG A 70 -2.64 -6.72 26.02
N ARG A 71 -3.15 -5.94 26.97
CA ARG A 71 -2.74 -4.54 27.20
C ARG A 71 -1.22 -4.34 27.42
N ASP A 72 -0.46 -5.41 27.67
CA ASP A 72 0.98 -5.36 27.98
C ASP A 72 1.92 -6.12 27.02
N THR A 73 1.45 -6.74 25.93
CA THR A 73 2.38 -7.46 25.03
C THR A 73 2.74 -6.64 23.80
N ILE A 74 3.73 -5.77 23.96
CA ILE A 74 4.47 -5.21 22.82
C ILE A 74 4.99 -6.39 21.98
N ILE A 75 4.58 -6.45 20.71
CA ILE A 75 5.11 -7.46 19.79
C ILE A 75 6.40 -6.93 19.19
N TYR A 76 7.50 -7.55 19.56
CA TYR A 76 8.82 -7.22 19.05
C TYR A 76 9.09 -8.01 17.79
N HIS A 77 9.14 -7.30 16.67
CA HIS A 77 9.64 -7.88 15.42
C HIS A 77 11.17 -7.98 15.48
N PRO A 78 11.77 -9.10 15.07
CA PRO A 78 13.22 -9.34 15.21
C PRO A 78 14.09 -8.28 14.50
N ILE A 79 13.60 -7.71 13.39
CA ILE A 79 14.36 -6.77 12.55
C ILE A 79 13.76 -5.34 12.52
N ILE A 80 12.45 -5.18 12.71
CA ILE A 80 11.72 -3.95 12.37
C ILE A 80 11.40 -3.23 13.68
N ARG A 81 12.19 -2.21 13.99
CA ARG A 81 12.17 -1.52 15.28
C ARG A 81 10.84 -0.81 15.57
N ASN A 82 10.19 -0.28 14.54
CA ASN A 82 8.92 0.46 14.64
C ASN A 82 7.70 -0.40 14.25
N TYR A 83 7.80 -1.73 14.37
CA TYR A 83 6.75 -2.67 13.94
C TYR A 83 5.37 -2.36 14.51
N ASN A 84 5.26 -2.12 15.81
CA ASN A 84 3.98 -1.78 16.44
C ASN A 84 3.38 -0.49 15.89
N HIS A 85 4.20 0.53 15.58
CA HIS A 85 3.69 1.75 14.95
C HIS A 85 3.13 1.48 13.56
N ILE A 86 3.73 0.55 12.81
CA ILE A 86 3.24 0.13 11.50
C ILE A 86 1.90 -0.59 11.65
N LEU A 87 1.78 -1.57 12.56
CA LEU A 87 0.53 -2.31 12.77
C LEU A 87 -0.63 -1.43 13.28
N ASN A 88 -0.32 -0.40 14.07
CA ASN A 88 -1.31 0.57 14.57
C ASN A 88 -1.84 1.51 13.48
N ASN A 89 -1.17 1.59 12.34
CA ASN A 89 -1.60 2.46 11.25
C ASN A 89 -2.65 1.74 10.41
N VAL A 90 -3.91 2.17 10.50
CA VAL A 90 -5.01 1.67 9.66
C VAL A 90 -4.74 1.72 8.15
N ASN A 91 -3.85 2.62 7.69
CA ASN A 91 -3.46 2.70 6.27
C ASN A 91 -2.32 1.72 5.88
N HIS A 92 -1.83 0.94 6.84
CA HIS A 92 -0.83 -0.09 6.60
C HIS A 92 -1.40 -1.18 5.70
N TYR A 93 -2.52 -1.77 6.13
CA TYR A 93 -3.32 -2.73 5.39
C TYR A 93 -4.08 -2.01 4.29
N LYS A 94 -3.77 -2.36 3.05
CA LYS A 94 -4.36 -1.76 1.85
C LYS A 94 -4.16 -2.69 0.69
N LEU A 95 -4.95 -2.47 -0.34
CA LEU A 95 -4.74 -3.05 -1.64
C LEU A 95 -3.50 -2.42 -2.31
N ASP A 96 -2.56 -3.26 -2.75
CA ASP A 96 -1.38 -2.86 -3.50
C ASP A 96 -1.27 -3.69 -4.80
N ILE A 97 -0.55 -3.12 -5.78
CA ILE A 97 -0.08 -3.86 -6.95
C ILE A 97 1.20 -4.56 -6.55
N ILE A 98 1.22 -5.88 -6.63
CA ILE A 98 2.30 -6.72 -6.13
C ILE A 98 2.88 -7.59 -7.23
N GLN A 99 4.14 -7.92 -7.05
CA GLN A 99 4.82 -8.99 -7.76
C GLN A 99 5.01 -10.14 -6.77
N VAL A 100 4.43 -11.31 -7.06
CA VAL A 100 4.61 -12.52 -6.26
C VAL A 100 5.98 -13.12 -6.54
N ILE A 101 6.69 -13.47 -5.47
CA ILE A 101 8.00 -14.12 -5.51
C ILE A 101 7.92 -15.35 -4.61
N GLU A 102 8.24 -16.50 -5.17
CA GLU A 102 8.35 -17.74 -4.41
C GLU A 102 9.79 -17.88 -3.90
N LEU A 103 9.94 -18.16 -2.61
CA LEU A 103 11.22 -18.37 -1.97
C LEU A 103 11.57 -19.87 -1.88
N SER A 104 12.82 -20.17 -1.50
CA SER A 104 13.34 -21.55 -1.43
C SER A 104 12.62 -22.46 -0.42
N GLY A 105 12.00 -21.87 0.61
CA GLY A 105 11.21 -22.58 1.62
C GLY A 105 9.74 -22.78 1.23
N ASN A 106 9.40 -22.61 -0.06
CA ASN A 106 8.03 -22.64 -0.60
C ASN A 106 7.11 -21.54 -0.05
N GLU A 107 7.68 -20.46 0.48
CA GLU A 107 6.89 -19.30 0.92
C GLU A 107 6.64 -18.34 -0.24
N GLN A 108 5.46 -17.74 -0.25
CA GLN A 108 5.11 -16.71 -1.21
C GLN A 108 5.20 -15.33 -0.57
N VAL A 109 6.07 -14.49 -1.12
CA VAL A 109 6.29 -13.11 -0.66
C VAL A 109 5.93 -12.10 -1.74
N ALA A 110 5.64 -10.88 -1.32
CA ALA A 110 5.26 -9.78 -2.19
C ALA A 110 6.37 -8.75 -2.33
N CYS A 111 6.66 -8.37 -3.58
CA CYS A 111 7.35 -7.13 -3.88
C CYS A 111 6.32 -6.06 -4.30
N ILE A 112 6.09 -5.06 -3.43
CA ILE A 112 5.11 -4.00 -3.66
C ILE A 112 5.58 -3.06 -4.78
N LYS A 113 4.78 -2.94 -5.85
CA LYS A 113 5.08 -2.09 -7.02
C LYS A 113 4.28 -0.79 -7.06
N THR A 114 3.29 -0.61 -6.20
CA THR A 114 2.46 0.61 -6.14
C THR A 114 3.26 1.89 -5.88
N ILE A 115 4.49 1.79 -5.36
CA ILE A 115 5.34 2.95 -5.08
C ILE A 115 5.58 3.83 -6.31
N TRP A 116 5.83 3.22 -7.48
CA TRP A 116 6.11 3.95 -8.72
C TRP A 116 4.88 4.71 -9.21
N LEU A 117 3.71 4.07 -9.10
CA LEU A 117 2.43 4.72 -9.40
C LEU A 117 2.17 5.89 -8.45
N LYS A 118 2.42 5.73 -7.15
CA LYS A 118 2.24 6.81 -6.16
C LYS A 118 3.17 8.01 -6.45
N LEU A 119 4.42 7.77 -6.84
CA LEU A 119 5.34 8.84 -7.23
C LEU A 119 4.87 9.59 -8.48
N LEU A 120 4.40 8.85 -9.49
CA LEU A 120 3.81 9.43 -10.69
C LEU A 120 2.57 10.27 -10.34
N GLN A 121 1.62 9.69 -9.60
CA GLN A 121 0.40 10.37 -9.15
C GLN A 121 0.71 11.66 -8.37
N ARG A 122 1.71 11.66 -7.48
CA ARG A 122 2.14 12.85 -6.74
C ARG A 122 2.60 13.97 -7.68
N LYS A 123 3.43 13.64 -8.68
CA LYS A 123 3.91 14.62 -9.67
C LYS A 123 2.75 15.18 -10.49
N TRP A 124 1.83 14.33 -10.92
CA TRP A 124 0.64 14.74 -11.69
C TRP A 124 -0.29 15.63 -10.87
N LYS A 125 -0.59 15.26 -9.61
CA LYS A 125 -1.38 16.09 -8.69
C LYS A 125 -0.74 17.47 -8.47
N LYS A 126 0.59 17.54 -8.37
CA LYS A 126 1.32 18.82 -8.29
C LYS A 126 1.11 19.67 -9.55
N ILE A 127 1.32 19.10 -10.74
CA ILE A 127 1.13 19.81 -12.02
C ILE A 127 -0.31 20.30 -12.16
N TYR A 128 -1.28 19.44 -11.86
CA TYR A 128 -2.69 19.79 -11.89
C TYR A 128 -3.02 20.96 -10.95
N LYS A 129 -2.53 20.92 -9.70
CA LYS A 129 -2.73 21.99 -8.72
C LYS A 129 -2.18 23.34 -9.23
N GLU A 130 -1.00 23.35 -9.83
CA GLU A 130 -0.41 24.58 -10.39
C GLU A 130 -1.21 25.11 -11.60
N ARG A 131 -1.67 24.21 -12.48
CA ARG A 131 -2.56 24.59 -13.59
C ARG A 131 -3.87 25.19 -13.10
N MET A 132 -4.48 24.59 -12.08
CA MET A 132 -5.72 25.10 -11.49
C MET A 132 -5.54 26.46 -10.82
N LYS A 133 -4.41 26.71 -10.15
CA LYS A 133 -4.08 28.06 -9.63
C LYS A 133 -3.99 29.09 -10.75
N LYS A 134 -3.33 28.76 -11.87
CA LYS A 134 -3.26 29.64 -13.04
C LYS A 134 -4.64 29.92 -13.61
N ILE A 135 -5.46 28.89 -13.82
CA ILE A 135 -6.85 29.04 -14.30
C ILE A 135 -7.65 29.93 -13.36
N LYS A 136 -7.56 29.72 -12.03
CA LYS A 136 -8.24 30.56 -11.04
C LYS A 136 -7.80 32.02 -11.12
N ARG A 137 -6.51 32.28 -11.30
CA ARG A 137 -5.99 33.64 -11.51
C ARG A 137 -6.55 34.26 -12.80
N LEU A 138 -6.57 33.51 -13.90
CA LEU A 138 -7.08 33.99 -15.19
C LEU A 138 -8.59 34.25 -15.18
N LYS A 139 -9.35 33.54 -14.33
CA LYS A 139 -10.79 33.78 -14.10
C LYS A 139 -11.07 34.97 -13.19
N ASN A 140 -10.06 35.69 -12.71
CA ASN A 140 -10.26 36.87 -11.88
C ASN A 140 -10.94 37.99 -12.70
N LEU A 141 -12.03 38.56 -12.17
CA LEU A 141 -12.83 39.64 -12.78
C LEU A 141 -11.97 40.80 -13.30
N TYR A 142 -10.97 41.23 -12.53
CA TYR A 142 -10.06 42.30 -12.93
C TYR A 142 -9.25 41.94 -14.19
N ILE A 143 -8.75 40.70 -14.28
CA ILE A 143 -8.00 40.24 -15.46
C ILE A 143 -8.91 40.11 -16.68
N LEU A 144 -10.15 39.65 -16.48
CA LEU A 144 -11.14 39.53 -17.56
C LEU A 144 -11.52 40.90 -18.11
N GLN A 145 -11.87 41.86 -17.25
CA GLN A 145 -12.16 43.24 -17.64
C GLN A 145 -10.97 43.91 -18.32
N ARG A 146 -9.74 43.69 -17.83
CA ARG A 146 -8.55 44.21 -18.48
C ARG A 146 -8.36 43.67 -19.89
N ARG A 147 -8.63 42.38 -20.12
CA ARG A 147 -8.58 41.75 -21.45
C ARG A 147 -9.64 42.33 -22.39
N GLU A 148 -10.85 42.57 -21.88
CA GLU A 148 -11.94 43.17 -22.65
C GLU A 148 -11.60 44.60 -23.09
N LEU A 149 -11.02 45.40 -22.19
CA LEU A 149 -10.65 46.79 -22.48
C LEU A 149 -9.42 46.92 -23.39
N THR A 150 -8.46 46.00 -23.33
CA THR A 150 -7.15 46.15 -23.99
C THR A 150 -6.89 45.19 -25.15
N GLY A 151 -7.69 44.13 -25.32
CA GLY A 151 -7.49 43.10 -26.34
C GLY A 151 -6.24 42.23 -26.15
N GLN A 152 -5.43 42.46 -25.11
CA GLN A 152 -4.18 41.74 -24.87
C GLN A 152 -4.40 40.51 -23.98
N SER A 153 -4.00 39.34 -24.48
CA SER A 153 -4.20 38.02 -23.85
C SER A 153 -3.23 37.71 -22.72
#